data_AF-A0A5C1QNN6-F1
#
_entry.id   AF-A0A5C1QNN6-F1
#
_cell.length_a   1.000
_cell.length_b   1.000
_cell.length_c   1.000
_cell.angle_alpha   90.00
_cell.angle_beta   90.00
_cell.angle_gamma   90.00
#
_symmetry.space_group_name_H-M   'P 1'
#
loop_
_entity.id
_entity.type
_entity.pdbx_description
1 polymer ?
#
loop_
_entity_poly.entity_id
_entity_poly.type
_entity_poly.pdbx_seq_one_letter_code
_entity_poly.pdbx_strand_id
1 'polypeptide(L)'
;MLVFLYRKSSIITPSGILEQLEVAPYDPRTLAGIHFHTKEFFIKSINDFEIFRKYFPSESKKSIQEKHQAAKTANAIIGETGIFCPWGIGGVYNEASTCRDMQELMMDPYLNPEFYKELMTFFVSWIKRDYEIMGETEYHALGIQGNIANGGLMGEDFFMEHIFPYERVITETIKESGKYSIYHNCGYARNLYSCYKKLGMDVWETLSPPPQGDTELKEAKEFFGDELILSGGLDQVEFLKKASPKEVRAKVSDLIATGKPGGYFIFAGSDFLEPDTPKANIQAAVESASEYGKYS
;
A
#
# COMPACT_ATOMS: atom_id res chain seq x y z
N MET A 1 -16.72 27.08 -9.76
CA MET A 1 -16.20 26.39 -10.95
C MET A 1 -15.05 25.52 -10.48
N LEU A 2 -15.17 24.20 -10.54
CA LEU A 2 -14.06 23.30 -10.21
C LEU A 2 -12.96 23.50 -11.24
N VAL A 3 -11.78 23.89 -10.80
CA VAL A 3 -10.57 23.96 -11.63
C VAL A 3 -9.92 22.58 -11.56
N PHE A 4 -9.45 22.06 -12.70
CA PHE A 4 -8.72 20.79 -12.74
C PHE A 4 -7.29 21.05 -13.19
N LEU A 5 -6.35 20.36 -12.54
CA LEU A 5 -4.97 20.26 -13.00
C LEU A 5 -4.85 19.05 -13.92
N TYR A 6 -4.07 19.23 -14.99
CA TYR A 6 -3.75 18.18 -15.95
C TYR A 6 -2.24 18.01 -15.99
N ARG A 7 -1.78 16.77 -15.89
CA ARG A 7 -0.37 16.41 -16.13
C ARG A 7 -0.32 15.44 -17.28
N LYS A 8 0.40 15.81 -18.34
CA LYS A 8 0.67 14.93 -19.48
C LYS A 8 2.13 14.49 -19.42
N SER A 9 2.33 13.18 -19.44
CA SER A 9 3.65 12.54 -19.45
C SER A 9 3.82 11.81 -20.78
N SER A 10 4.94 12.03 -21.47
CA SER A 10 5.24 11.38 -22.75
C SER A 10 6.61 10.71 -22.69
N ILE A 11 6.66 9.42 -23.02
CA ILE A 11 7.90 8.64 -23.18
C ILE A 11 8.14 8.48 -24.68
N ILE A 12 9.19 9.12 -25.18
CA ILE A 12 9.56 9.11 -26.59
C ILE A 12 10.61 8.02 -26.81
N THR A 13 10.28 7.02 -27.64
CA THR A 13 11.18 5.92 -27.99
C THR A 13 11.36 5.81 -29.50
N PRO A 14 12.39 5.11 -29.99
CA PRO A 14 12.53 4.81 -31.42
C PRO A 14 11.39 3.97 -32.01
N SER A 15 10.60 3.24 -31.20
CA SER A 15 9.50 2.39 -31.70
C SER A 15 8.10 3.01 -31.51
N GLY A 16 8.01 4.21 -30.93
CA GLY A 16 6.74 4.92 -30.72
C GLY A 16 6.77 5.84 -29.50
N ILE A 17 5.65 6.54 -29.29
CA ILE A 17 5.44 7.46 -28.16
C ILE A 17 4.39 6.85 -27.24
N LEU A 18 4.71 6.71 -25.96
CA LEU A 18 3.74 6.34 -24.93
C LEU A 18 3.30 7.59 -24.19
N GLU A 19 1.99 7.77 -24.01
CA GLU A 19 1.43 8.95 -23.36
C GLU A 19 0.51 8.56 -22.21
N GLN A 20 0.67 9.25 -21.09
CA GLN A 20 -0.20 9.15 -19.92
C GLN A 20 -0.78 10.54 -19.62
N LEU A 21 -2.05 10.59 -19.25
CA LEU A 21 -2.73 11.79 -18.81
C LEU A 21 -3.25 11.57 -17.40
N GLU A 22 -2.81 12.39 -16.47
CA GLU A 22 -3.29 12.39 -15.10
C GLU A 22 -4.07 13.68 -14.82
N VAL A 23 -5.12 13.56 -14.01
CA VAL A 23 -6.04 14.65 -13.69
C VAL A 23 -6.25 14.73 -12.18
N ALA A 24 -6.26 15.93 -11.64
CA ALA A 24 -6.60 16.16 -10.24
C ALA A 24 -7.51 17.39 -10.09
N PRO A 25 -8.46 17.39 -9.15
CA PRO A 25 -9.14 18.63 -8.78
C PRO A 25 -8.13 19.60 -8.15
N TYR A 26 -8.17 20.86 -8.55
CA TYR A 26 -7.39 21.91 -7.92
C TYR A 26 -8.11 22.35 -6.64
N ASP A 27 -7.46 22.14 -5.49
CA ASP A 27 -7.87 22.72 -4.22
C ASP A 27 -6.78 23.70 -3.73
N PRO A 28 -7.06 25.00 -3.64
CA PRO A 28 -6.09 26.00 -3.18
C PRO A 28 -5.65 25.79 -1.72
N ARG A 29 -6.33 24.93 -0.95
CA ARG A 29 -5.97 24.57 0.43
C ARG A 29 -4.92 23.46 0.50
N THR A 30 -4.74 22.67 -0.56
CA THR A 30 -3.80 21.54 -0.62
C THR A 30 -2.61 21.91 -1.50
N LEU A 31 -1.62 22.61 -0.94
CA LEU A 31 -0.39 22.97 -1.67
C LEU A 31 0.65 21.83 -1.70
N ALA A 32 0.48 20.80 -0.86
CA ALA A 32 1.23 19.55 -0.86
C ALA A 32 0.24 18.39 -0.65
N GLY A 33 0.20 17.41 -1.56
CA GLY A 33 -0.71 16.25 -1.45
C GLY A 33 -1.84 16.20 -2.49
N ILE A 34 -1.68 16.82 -3.66
CA ILE A 34 -2.65 16.62 -4.76
C ILE A 34 -2.50 15.20 -5.30
N HIS A 35 -3.50 14.36 -5.06
CA HIS A 35 -3.59 13.03 -5.64
C HIS A 35 -4.11 13.13 -7.08
N PHE A 36 -3.25 12.76 -8.01
CA PHE A 36 -3.57 12.67 -9.42
C PHE A 36 -4.22 11.31 -9.71
N HIS A 37 -5.27 11.32 -10.52
CA HIS A 37 -5.89 10.11 -11.05
C HIS A 37 -5.50 9.95 -12.52
N THR A 38 -5.00 8.78 -12.87
CA THR A 38 -4.70 8.45 -14.27
C THR A 38 -5.99 8.33 -15.06
N LYS A 39 -6.11 9.14 -16.12
CA LYS A 39 -7.24 9.16 -17.06
C LYS A 39 -6.89 8.46 -18.36
N GLU A 40 -5.66 8.60 -18.83
CA GLU A 40 -5.13 7.85 -19.97
C GLU A 40 -3.82 7.19 -19.54
N PHE A 41 -3.64 5.93 -19.93
CA PHE A 41 -2.56 5.08 -19.42
C PHE A 41 -1.45 4.88 -20.45
N PHE A 42 -0.23 4.58 -19.99
CA PHE A 42 0.88 4.30 -20.91
C PHE A 42 0.62 3.06 -21.77
N ILE A 43 0.04 2.00 -21.20
CA ILE A 43 -0.22 0.73 -21.86
C ILE A 43 -1.71 0.62 -22.22
N LYS A 44 -2.07 1.10 -23.41
CA LYS A 44 -3.45 1.01 -23.93
C LYS A 44 -3.64 -0.23 -24.80
N SER A 45 -2.57 -0.76 -25.39
CA SER A 45 -2.58 -1.90 -26.28
C SER A 45 -1.39 -2.84 -26.06
N ILE A 46 -1.43 -4.03 -26.66
CA ILE A 46 -0.30 -4.96 -26.68
C ILE A 46 0.94 -4.29 -27.28
N ASN A 47 0.80 -3.51 -28.36
CA ASN A 47 1.93 -2.80 -28.98
C ASN A 47 2.53 -1.75 -28.03
N ASP A 48 1.72 -1.05 -27.24
CA ASP A 48 2.23 -0.12 -26.23
C ASP A 48 3.04 -0.85 -25.16
N PHE A 49 2.58 -2.03 -24.72
CA PHE A 49 3.34 -2.87 -23.81
C PHE A 49 4.66 -3.35 -24.42
N GLU A 50 4.69 -3.74 -25.70
CA GLU A 50 5.92 -4.10 -26.40
C GLU A 50 6.94 -2.96 -26.41
N ILE A 51 6.48 -1.73 -26.67
CA ILE A 51 7.34 -0.54 -26.61
C ILE A 51 7.79 -0.30 -25.16
N PHE A 52 6.86 -0.35 -24.20
CA PHE A 52 7.12 -0.10 -22.79
C PHE A 52 8.18 -1.05 -22.24
N ARG A 53 7.99 -2.36 -22.39
CA ARG A 53 8.92 -3.38 -21.88
C ARG A 53 10.29 -3.34 -22.56
N LYS A 54 10.34 -3.02 -23.85
CA LYS A 54 11.59 -2.96 -24.63
C LYS A 54 12.50 -1.81 -24.21
N TYR A 55 11.91 -0.67 -23.85
CA TYR A 55 12.64 0.54 -23.46
C TYR A 55 12.60 0.82 -21.97
N PHE A 56 12.09 -0.12 -21.17
CA PHE A 56 12.04 0.03 -19.74
C PHE A 56 13.46 0.15 -19.16
N PRO A 57 13.78 1.21 -18.41
CA PRO A 57 15.12 1.40 -17.89
C PRO A 57 15.41 0.36 -16.80
N SER A 58 16.66 -0.10 -16.75
CA SER A 58 17.15 -0.86 -15.59
C SER A 58 17.51 0.08 -14.44
N GLU A 59 17.51 -0.45 -13.21
CA GLU A 59 17.93 0.30 -12.04
C GLU A 59 19.37 0.79 -12.18
N SER A 60 19.56 2.10 -12.06
CA SER A 60 20.90 2.69 -12.12
C SER A 60 21.70 2.38 -10.84
N LYS A 61 23.03 2.22 -10.98
CA LYS A 61 23.93 2.09 -9.82
C LYS A 61 23.76 3.25 -8.82
N LYS A 62 23.49 4.45 -9.32
CA LYS A 62 23.23 5.64 -8.51
C LYS A 62 21.97 5.45 -7.65
N SER A 63 20.87 5.01 -8.26
CA SER A 63 19.61 4.75 -7.54
C SER A 63 19.76 3.67 -6.46
N ILE A 64 20.54 2.62 -6.74
CA ILE A 64 20.86 1.58 -5.74
C ILE A 64 21.66 2.19 -4.58
N GLN A 65 22.71 2.96 -4.87
CA GLN A 65 23.51 3.63 -3.84
C GLN A 65 22.69 4.60 -2.99
N GLU A 66 21.76 5.33 -3.60
CA GLU A 66 20.85 6.24 -2.90
C GLU A 66 19.94 5.49 -1.92
N LYS A 67 19.41 4.31 -2.29
CA LYS A 67 18.60 3.46 -1.39
C LYS A 67 19.40 2.99 -0.17
N HIS A 68 20.62 2.48 -0.38
CA HIS A 68 21.49 2.09 0.74
C HIS A 68 21.88 3.29 1.62
N GLN A 69 22.16 4.45 1.02
CA GLN A 69 22.50 5.63 1.79
C GLN A 69 21.30 6.13 2.61
N ALA A 70 20.09 6.10 2.05
CA ALA A 70 18.87 6.41 2.78
C ALA A 70 18.67 5.45 3.97
N ALA A 71 18.92 4.16 3.79
CA ALA A 71 18.84 3.17 4.87
C ALA A 71 19.82 3.41 6.00
N LYS A 72 21.10 3.69 5.68
CA LYS A 72 22.11 4.04 6.68
C LYS A 72 21.74 5.29 7.46
N THR A 73 21.27 6.32 6.76
CA THR A 73 20.83 7.56 7.40
C THR A 73 19.64 7.32 8.32
N ALA A 74 18.63 6.58 7.85
CA ALA A 74 17.46 6.23 8.66
C ALA A 74 17.83 5.42 9.90
N ASN A 75 18.69 4.40 9.76
CA ASN A 75 19.16 3.60 10.88
C ASN A 75 19.96 4.41 11.90
N ALA A 76 20.79 5.36 11.45
CA ALA A 76 21.52 6.25 12.35
C ALA A 76 20.61 7.23 13.13
N ILE A 77 19.45 7.59 12.57
CA ILE A 77 18.47 8.49 13.22
C ILE A 77 17.59 7.72 14.20
N ILE A 78 17.07 6.57 13.77
CA ILE A 78 16.10 5.79 14.56
C ILE A 78 16.81 4.96 15.64
N GLY A 79 17.93 4.32 15.32
CA GLY A 79 18.66 3.46 16.24
C GLY A 79 17.74 2.42 16.89
N GLU A 80 17.87 2.26 18.21
CA GLU A 80 17.04 1.31 18.99
C GLU A 80 15.64 1.83 19.33
N THR A 81 15.28 3.04 18.89
CA THR A 81 14.00 3.67 19.29
C THR A 81 12.81 3.23 18.44
N GLY A 82 13.01 2.50 17.34
CA GLY A 82 11.92 2.06 16.49
C GLY A 82 12.32 1.18 15.31
N ILE A 83 11.32 0.83 14.52
CA ILE A 83 11.42 0.06 13.28
C ILE A 83 11.32 1.04 12.12
N PHE A 84 12.20 0.91 11.14
CA PHE A 84 12.11 1.67 9.90
C PHE A 84 11.59 0.78 8.77
N CYS A 85 10.49 1.23 8.15
CA CYS A 85 9.80 0.55 7.06
C CYS A 85 9.47 1.56 5.96
N PRO A 86 10.31 1.69 4.91
CA PRO A 86 9.97 2.51 3.76
C PRO A 86 8.92 1.82 2.89
N TRP A 87 8.13 2.63 2.18
CA TRP A 87 7.27 2.14 1.10
C TRP A 87 8.11 1.83 -0.15
N GLY A 88 8.04 0.59 -0.64
CA GLY A 88 8.54 0.21 -1.96
C GLY A 88 7.58 0.61 -3.08
N ILE A 89 7.87 0.20 -4.33
CA ILE A 89 7.05 0.53 -5.51
C ILE A 89 5.57 0.15 -5.30
N GLY A 90 5.31 -1.06 -4.80
CA GLY A 90 3.96 -1.55 -4.53
C GLY A 90 3.79 -3.03 -4.83
N GLY A 91 2.55 -3.49 -4.67
CA GLY A 91 2.10 -4.78 -5.15
C GLY A 91 2.04 -4.79 -6.69
N VAL A 92 2.21 -5.98 -7.27
CA VAL A 92 2.30 -6.17 -8.72
C VAL A 92 1.03 -5.71 -9.43
N TYR A 93 -0.15 -6.06 -8.91
CA TYR A 93 -1.40 -5.68 -9.54
C TYR A 93 -1.67 -4.19 -9.39
N ASN A 94 -1.29 -3.62 -8.25
CA ASN A 94 -1.37 -2.19 -8.00
C ASN A 94 -0.53 -1.41 -9.02
N GLU A 95 0.71 -1.84 -9.26
CA GLU A 95 1.59 -1.13 -10.19
C GLU A 95 1.21 -1.35 -11.66
N ALA A 96 0.70 -2.53 -12.01
CA ALA A 96 0.11 -2.74 -13.33
C ALA A 96 -1.05 -1.76 -13.59
N SER A 97 -1.87 -1.48 -12.57
CA SER A 97 -3.00 -0.55 -12.67
C SER A 97 -2.60 0.93 -12.81
N THR A 98 -1.36 1.32 -12.48
CA THR A 98 -0.87 2.68 -12.76
C THR A 98 -0.54 2.86 -14.24
N CYS A 99 -0.20 1.76 -14.92
CA CYS A 99 0.25 1.72 -16.30
C CYS A 99 -0.82 1.27 -17.30
N ARG A 100 -1.89 0.63 -16.84
CA ARG A 100 -3.00 0.12 -17.66
C ARG A 100 -4.34 0.37 -16.98
N ASP A 101 -5.36 0.69 -17.77
CA ASP A 101 -6.71 0.95 -17.26
C ASP A 101 -7.23 -0.24 -16.46
N MET A 102 -7.85 0.06 -15.31
CA MET A 102 -8.29 -0.97 -14.38
C MET A 102 -9.41 -1.86 -14.93
N GLN A 103 -10.31 -1.33 -15.78
CA GLN A 103 -11.34 -2.15 -16.41
C GLN A 103 -10.71 -3.13 -17.39
N GLU A 104 -9.78 -2.65 -18.20
CA GLU A 104 -9.01 -3.49 -19.13
C GLU A 104 -8.20 -4.56 -18.37
N LEU A 105 -7.50 -4.17 -17.30
CA LEU A 105 -6.70 -5.08 -16.48
C LEU A 105 -7.53 -6.19 -15.83
N MET A 106 -8.78 -5.92 -15.44
CA MET A 106 -9.72 -6.93 -14.93
C MET A 106 -10.27 -7.85 -16.03
N MET A 107 -10.39 -7.36 -17.27
CA MET A 107 -10.91 -8.14 -18.39
C MET A 107 -9.83 -8.98 -19.08
N ASP A 108 -8.58 -8.54 -19.09
CA ASP A 108 -7.48 -9.20 -19.80
C ASP A 108 -7.23 -10.66 -19.43
N PRO A 109 -7.34 -11.12 -18.16
CA PRO A 109 -7.19 -12.53 -17.84
C PRO A 109 -8.15 -13.43 -18.63
N TYR A 110 -9.29 -12.89 -19.04
CA TYR A 110 -10.34 -13.60 -19.77
C TYR A 110 -10.28 -13.38 -21.28
N LEU A 111 -9.99 -12.15 -21.71
CA LEU A 111 -10.01 -11.76 -23.12
C LEU A 111 -8.66 -11.94 -23.81
N ASN A 112 -7.56 -11.74 -23.09
CA ASN A 112 -6.20 -11.79 -23.59
C ASN A 112 -5.25 -12.51 -22.58
N PRO A 113 -5.50 -13.77 -22.21
CA PRO A 113 -4.82 -14.43 -21.09
C PRO A 113 -3.29 -14.48 -21.22
N GLU A 114 -2.76 -14.72 -22.42
CA GLU A 114 -1.32 -14.70 -22.68
C GLU A 114 -0.72 -13.30 -22.46
N PHE A 115 -1.40 -12.26 -22.95
CA PHE A 115 -0.97 -10.88 -22.75
C PHE A 115 -0.99 -10.51 -21.27
N TYR A 116 -2.07 -10.85 -20.55
CA TYR A 116 -2.15 -10.60 -19.10
C TYR A 116 -0.99 -11.25 -18.36
N LYS A 117 -0.71 -12.52 -18.66
CA LYS A 117 0.40 -13.25 -18.05
C LYS A 117 1.75 -12.60 -18.33
N GLU A 118 2.01 -12.19 -19.57
CA GLU A 118 3.25 -11.49 -19.93
C GLU A 118 3.38 -10.13 -19.22
N LEU A 119 2.28 -9.37 -19.16
CA LEU A 119 2.21 -8.09 -18.47
C LEU A 119 2.55 -8.25 -16.98
N MET A 120 1.85 -9.15 -16.29
CA MET A 120 2.05 -9.39 -14.87
C MET A 120 3.44 -9.95 -14.57
N THR A 121 3.96 -10.85 -15.42
CA THR A 121 5.33 -11.41 -15.27
C THR A 121 6.41 -10.32 -15.41
N PHE A 122 6.19 -9.35 -16.32
CA PHE A 122 7.08 -8.20 -16.45
C PHE A 122 7.09 -7.37 -15.17
N PHE A 123 5.93 -7.01 -14.61
CA PHE A 123 5.85 -6.23 -13.37
C PHE A 123 6.41 -7.00 -12.17
N VAL A 124 6.17 -8.32 -12.06
CA VAL A 124 6.84 -9.16 -11.05
C VAL A 124 8.35 -9.01 -11.14
N SER A 125 8.92 -9.14 -12.34
CA SER A 125 10.37 -9.12 -12.53
C SER A 125 10.98 -7.79 -12.10
N TRP A 126 10.32 -6.68 -12.46
CA TRP A 126 10.75 -5.34 -12.08
C TRP A 126 10.63 -5.11 -10.56
N ILE A 127 9.46 -5.39 -9.99
CA ILE A 127 9.16 -5.10 -8.58
C ILE A 127 9.97 -6.02 -7.66
N LYS A 128 10.11 -7.31 -8.01
CA LYS A 128 10.99 -8.25 -7.30
C LYS A 128 12.41 -7.71 -7.23
N ARG A 129 12.95 -7.20 -8.33
CA ARG A 129 14.30 -6.63 -8.36
C ARG A 129 14.45 -5.45 -7.41
N ASP A 130 13.44 -4.59 -7.32
CA ASP A 130 13.41 -3.48 -6.36
C ASP A 130 13.46 -3.99 -4.91
N TYR A 131 12.62 -4.97 -4.56
CA TYR A 131 12.58 -5.54 -3.22
C TYR A 131 13.83 -6.35 -2.87
N GLU A 132 14.50 -7.00 -3.82
CA GLU A 132 15.82 -7.61 -3.61
C GLU A 132 16.86 -6.56 -3.20
N ILE A 133 16.91 -5.43 -3.91
CA ILE A 133 17.83 -4.31 -3.59
C ILE A 133 17.50 -3.76 -2.20
N MET A 134 16.22 -3.52 -1.91
CA MET A 134 15.78 -3.04 -0.59
C MET A 134 16.06 -4.08 0.50
N GLY A 135 16.01 -5.37 0.17
CA GLY A 135 16.38 -6.52 0.99
C GLY A 135 17.83 -6.49 1.49
N GLU A 136 18.74 -5.91 0.70
CA GLU A 136 20.17 -5.80 1.02
C GLU A 136 20.51 -4.60 1.93
N THR A 137 19.53 -3.77 2.27
CA THR A 137 19.74 -2.54 3.08
C THR A 137 19.60 -2.78 4.58
N GLU A 138 19.89 -1.76 5.40
CA GLU A 138 19.70 -1.76 6.86
C GLU A 138 18.23 -1.59 7.31
N TYR A 139 17.26 -1.63 6.39
CA TYR A 139 15.83 -1.57 6.76
C TYR A 139 15.38 -2.81 7.55
N HIS A 140 14.47 -2.61 8.49
CA HIS A 140 13.94 -3.66 9.37
C HIS A 140 12.73 -4.37 8.73
N ALA A 141 11.93 -3.60 8.01
CA ALA A 141 10.74 -4.05 7.30
C ALA A 141 10.62 -3.31 5.97
N LEU A 142 9.82 -3.83 5.04
CA LEU A 142 9.56 -3.24 3.74
C LEU A 142 8.05 -3.18 3.48
N GLY A 143 7.59 -1.99 3.11
CA GLY A 143 6.20 -1.73 2.79
C GLY A 143 5.87 -2.11 1.35
N ILE A 144 4.74 -2.78 1.16
CA ILE A 144 4.14 -3.09 -0.14
C ILE A 144 2.89 -2.22 -0.27
N GLN A 145 2.95 -1.21 -1.13
CA GLN A 145 1.79 -0.36 -1.40
C GLN A 145 0.71 -1.14 -2.15
N GLY A 146 -0.54 -1.02 -1.72
CA GLY A 146 -1.68 -1.59 -2.41
C GLY A 146 -2.95 -0.82 -2.07
N ASN A 147 -3.86 -0.71 -3.02
CA ASN A 147 -5.22 -0.22 -2.77
C ASN A 147 -6.20 -0.68 -3.86
N ILE A 148 -5.71 -1.12 -5.02
CA ILE A 148 -6.56 -1.55 -6.13
C ILE A 148 -7.04 -3.00 -5.99
N ALA A 149 -6.18 -3.88 -5.47
CA ALA A 149 -6.53 -5.28 -5.25
C ALA A 149 -7.32 -5.49 -3.94
N ASN A 150 -8.47 -4.79 -3.81
CA ASN A 150 -9.29 -4.78 -2.60
C ASN A 150 -10.68 -5.39 -2.81
N GLY A 151 -11.34 -5.72 -1.71
CA GLY A 151 -12.62 -6.42 -1.64
C GLY A 151 -13.81 -5.69 -2.24
N GLY A 152 -13.69 -4.38 -2.45
CA GLY A 152 -14.71 -3.54 -3.10
C GLY A 152 -14.67 -3.63 -4.63
N LEU A 153 -13.57 -4.13 -5.21
CA LEU A 153 -13.40 -4.29 -6.65
C LEU A 153 -13.46 -5.76 -7.08
N MET A 154 -13.03 -6.69 -6.23
CA MET A 154 -12.90 -8.10 -6.59
C MET A 154 -13.21 -9.04 -5.43
N GLY A 155 -13.59 -10.26 -5.76
CA GLY A 155 -13.79 -11.36 -4.80
C GLY A 155 -12.55 -12.24 -4.64
N GLU A 156 -12.66 -13.20 -3.71
CA GLU A 156 -11.61 -14.18 -3.42
C GLU A 156 -11.14 -14.93 -4.67
N ASP A 157 -12.05 -15.42 -5.51
CA ASP A 157 -11.70 -16.22 -6.69
C ASP A 157 -10.80 -15.46 -7.67
N PHE A 158 -11.18 -14.23 -8.03
CA PHE A 158 -10.39 -13.38 -8.92
C PHE A 158 -9.02 -13.07 -8.30
N PHE A 159 -8.99 -12.74 -7.00
CA PHE A 159 -7.74 -12.47 -6.31
C PHE A 159 -6.82 -13.70 -6.32
N MET A 160 -7.33 -14.88 -5.96
CA MET A 160 -6.54 -16.10 -5.88
C MET A 160 -6.03 -16.59 -7.23
N GLU A 161 -6.81 -16.41 -8.30
CA GLU A 161 -6.43 -16.87 -9.64
C GLU A 161 -5.51 -15.89 -10.37
N HIS A 162 -5.79 -14.59 -10.28
CA HIS A 162 -5.16 -13.59 -11.15
C HIS A 162 -4.19 -12.64 -10.43
N ILE A 163 -4.25 -12.53 -9.10
CA ILE A 163 -3.41 -11.57 -8.34
C ILE A 163 -2.42 -12.29 -7.45
N PHE A 164 -2.91 -13.22 -6.63
CA PHE A 164 -2.14 -13.96 -5.64
C PHE A 164 -0.85 -14.58 -6.17
N PRO A 165 -0.81 -15.22 -7.37
CA PRO A 165 0.43 -15.83 -7.86
C PRO A 165 1.56 -14.82 -8.08
N TYR A 166 1.22 -13.56 -8.34
CA TYR A 166 2.19 -12.50 -8.62
C TYR A 166 2.55 -11.72 -7.34
N GLU A 167 1.56 -11.38 -6.51
CA GLU A 167 1.80 -10.67 -5.24
C GLU A 167 2.62 -11.53 -4.26
N ARG A 168 2.37 -12.84 -4.23
CA ARG A 168 3.09 -13.78 -3.35
C ARG A 168 4.60 -13.79 -3.62
N VAL A 169 5.02 -13.55 -4.86
CA VAL A 169 6.45 -13.48 -5.20
C VAL A 169 7.11 -12.33 -4.42
N ILE A 170 6.40 -11.22 -4.21
CA ILE A 170 6.94 -10.05 -3.51
C ILE A 170 7.06 -10.30 -2.01
N THR A 171 6.03 -10.87 -1.39
CA THR A 171 6.09 -11.22 0.04
C THR A 171 7.17 -12.28 0.32
N GLU A 172 7.30 -13.29 -0.55
CA GLU A 172 8.36 -14.29 -0.46
C GLU A 172 9.75 -13.66 -0.63
N THR A 173 9.93 -12.75 -1.58
CA THR A 173 11.21 -12.04 -1.79
C THR A 173 11.63 -11.24 -0.56
N ILE A 174 10.69 -10.52 0.07
CA ILE A 174 10.97 -9.77 1.31
C ILE A 174 11.34 -10.73 2.44
N LYS A 175 10.59 -11.83 2.60
CA LYS A 175 10.84 -12.85 3.61
C LYS A 175 12.22 -13.51 3.43
N GLU A 176 12.61 -13.83 2.20
CA GLU A 176 13.93 -14.39 1.87
C GLU A 176 15.07 -13.44 2.21
N SER A 177 14.83 -12.12 2.18
CA SER A 177 15.81 -11.12 2.63
C SER A 177 15.95 -11.00 4.16
N GLY A 178 15.13 -11.72 4.92
CA GLY A 178 15.11 -11.69 6.38
C GLY A 178 14.46 -10.44 6.97
N LYS A 179 13.67 -9.70 6.17
CA LYS A 179 12.91 -8.52 6.60
C LYS A 179 11.43 -8.85 6.78
N TYR A 180 10.73 -8.04 7.56
CA TYR A 180 9.27 -8.11 7.67
C TYR A 180 8.60 -7.37 6.50
N SER A 181 7.45 -7.87 6.08
CA SER A 181 6.60 -7.26 5.06
C SER A 181 5.40 -6.56 5.69
N ILE A 182 5.15 -5.33 5.26
CA ILE A 182 3.94 -4.57 5.61
C ILE A 182 3.15 -4.34 4.34
N TYR A 183 2.07 -5.11 4.14
CA TYR A 183 1.23 -5.00 2.97
C TYR A 183 0.11 -3.99 3.24
N HIS A 184 0.17 -2.83 2.58
CA HIS A 184 -0.88 -1.82 2.62
C HIS A 184 -2.01 -2.20 1.66
N ASN A 185 -3.25 -2.26 2.14
CA ASN A 185 -4.46 -2.39 1.36
C ASN A 185 -5.63 -1.89 2.19
N CYS A 186 -6.12 -0.71 1.85
CA CYS A 186 -7.20 -0.02 2.55
C CYS A 186 -8.56 -0.25 1.86
N GLY A 187 -9.63 0.12 2.55
CA GLY A 187 -11.00 -0.01 2.06
C GLY A 187 -11.65 -1.34 2.42
N TYR A 188 -12.43 -1.91 1.49
CA TYR A 188 -13.15 -3.16 1.71
C TYR A 188 -12.18 -4.33 1.62
N ALA A 189 -12.25 -5.24 2.58
CA ALA A 189 -11.28 -6.33 2.73
C ALA A 189 -11.89 -7.63 3.25
N ARG A 190 -13.09 -7.60 3.85
CA ARG A 190 -13.67 -8.75 4.55
C ARG A 190 -13.76 -10.01 3.69
N ASN A 191 -14.14 -9.86 2.42
CA ASN A 191 -14.22 -10.96 1.45
C ASN A 191 -12.85 -11.48 0.97
N LEU A 192 -11.74 -10.84 1.34
CA LEU A 192 -10.37 -11.23 1.00
C LEU A 192 -9.55 -11.71 2.20
N TYR A 193 -10.15 -11.89 3.38
CA TYR A 193 -9.40 -12.31 4.59
C TYR A 193 -8.66 -13.63 4.40
N SER A 194 -9.28 -14.61 3.75
CA SER A 194 -8.65 -15.89 3.41
C SER A 194 -7.47 -15.71 2.45
N CYS A 195 -7.54 -14.77 1.51
CA CYS A 195 -6.45 -14.41 0.61
C CYS A 195 -5.27 -13.82 1.38
N TYR A 196 -5.53 -12.84 2.26
CA TYR A 196 -4.47 -12.16 3.02
C TYR A 196 -3.73 -13.13 3.93
N LYS A 197 -4.46 -14.04 4.57
CA LYS A 197 -3.88 -15.12 5.39
C LYS A 197 -2.94 -16.02 4.59
N LYS A 198 -3.24 -16.28 3.31
CA LYS A 198 -2.41 -17.13 2.43
C LYS A 198 -1.24 -16.37 1.78
N LEU A 199 -1.31 -15.03 1.69
CA LEU A 199 -0.36 -14.23 0.92
C LEU A 199 1.05 -14.24 1.51
N GLY A 200 1.17 -14.57 2.80
CA GLY A 200 2.46 -14.69 3.47
C GLY A 200 3.08 -13.35 3.85
N MET A 201 2.25 -12.31 3.99
CA MET A 201 2.67 -11.03 4.59
C MET A 201 2.79 -11.16 6.10
N ASP A 202 3.64 -10.36 6.74
CA ASP A 202 3.78 -10.34 8.21
C ASP A 202 2.75 -9.41 8.86
N VAL A 203 2.56 -8.24 8.24
CA VAL A 203 1.61 -7.22 8.69
C VAL A 203 0.65 -6.88 7.56
N TRP A 204 -0.66 -6.97 7.84
CA TRP A 204 -1.67 -6.31 7.02
C TRP A 204 -1.93 -4.93 7.61
N GLU A 205 -1.64 -3.92 6.81
CA GLU A 205 -2.05 -2.55 7.02
C GLU A 205 -3.01 -2.22 5.85
N THR A 206 -4.14 -1.60 5.99
CA THR A 206 -4.70 -1.01 7.18
C THR A 206 -6.08 -1.58 7.48
N LEU A 207 -6.42 -1.68 8.76
CA LEU A 207 -7.80 -1.93 9.16
C LEU A 207 -8.64 -0.70 8.88
N SER A 208 -9.48 -0.77 7.86
CA SER A 208 -10.39 0.31 7.45
C SER A 208 -11.82 0.05 7.97
N PRO A 209 -12.26 0.74 9.05
CA PRO A 209 -13.63 0.62 9.53
C PRO A 209 -14.63 1.31 8.59
N PRO A 210 -15.94 1.05 8.74
CA PRO A 210 -16.97 1.80 8.04
C PRO A 210 -16.90 3.32 8.34
N PRO A 211 -17.24 4.19 7.37
CA PRO A 211 -17.74 3.89 6.03
C PRO A 211 -16.67 3.67 4.93
N GLN A 212 -15.38 3.89 5.23
CA GLN A 212 -14.31 3.79 4.22
C GLN A 212 -13.99 2.34 3.86
N GLY A 213 -14.22 1.40 4.77
CA GLY A 213 -14.11 -0.03 4.53
C GLY A 213 -15.18 -0.83 5.27
N ASP A 214 -14.93 -2.12 5.45
CA ASP A 214 -15.84 -3.07 6.08
C ASP A 214 -15.17 -3.90 7.18
N THR A 215 -14.01 -3.45 7.67
CA THR A 215 -13.19 -4.21 8.61
C THR A 215 -13.45 -3.80 10.05
N GLU A 216 -13.96 -4.75 10.84
CA GLU A 216 -14.14 -4.61 12.28
C GLU A 216 -12.98 -5.29 13.01
N LEU A 217 -12.28 -4.55 13.88
CA LEU A 217 -11.05 -5.05 14.53
C LEU A 217 -11.30 -6.35 15.31
N LYS A 218 -12.42 -6.47 16.02
CA LYS A 218 -12.74 -7.68 16.79
C LYS A 218 -12.89 -8.91 15.89
N GLU A 219 -13.63 -8.77 14.80
CA GLU A 219 -13.84 -9.85 13.83
C GLU A 219 -12.52 -10.25 13.15
N ALA A 220 -11.71 -9.26 12.75
CA ALA A 220 -10.40 -9.53 12.19
C ALA A 220 -9.48 -10.24 13.19
N LYS A 221 -9.47 -9.84 14.47
CA LYS A 221 -8.71 -10.53 15.52
C LYS A 221 -9.17 -11.96 15.74
N GLU A 222 -10.47 -12.22 15.71
CA GLU A 222 -11.04 -13.58 15.82
C GLU A 222 -10.67 -14.46 14.62
N PHE A 223 -10.62 -13.89 13.41
CA PHE A 223 -10.29 -14.63 12.18
C PHE A 223 -8.80 -14.92 12.01
N PHE A 224 -7.96 -13.90 12.22
CA PHE A 224 -6.52 -13.98 11.95
C PHE A 224 -5.71 -14.49 13.14
N GLY A 225 -6.15 -14.24 14.38
CA GLY A 225 -5.46 -14.71 15.58
C GLY A 225 -4.00 -14.25 15.65
N ASP A 226 -3.09 -15.23 15.64
CA ASP A 226 -1.63 -15.10 15.67
C ASP A 226 -0.97 -15.39 14.31
N GLU A 227 -1.75 -15.57 13.25
CA GLU A 227 -1.24 -15.88 11.91
C GLU A 227 -0.92 -14.63 11.08
N LEU A 228 -1.45 -13.46 11.48
CA LEU A 228 -1.24 -12.19 10.78
C LEU A 228 -1.26 -11.02 11.77
N ILE A 229 -0.28 -10.13 11.69
CA ILE A 229 -0.26 -8.91 12.48
C ILE A 229 -1.19 -7.89 11.82
N LEU A 230 -2.13 -7.34 12.59
CA LEU A 230 -3.05 -6.32 12.10
C LEU A 230 -2.56 -4.93 12.49
N SER A 231 -2.59 -3.98 11.55
CA SER A 231 -2.21 -2.58 11.80
C SER A 231 -3.32 -1.61 11.41
N GLY A 232 -3.54 -0.56 12.21
CA GLY A 232 -4.50 0.51 11.91
C GLY A 232 -5.73 0.52 12.83
N GLY A 233 -6.89 0.91 12.28
CA GLY A 233 -8.19 0.88 12.95
C GLY A 233 -8.64 2.20 13.58
N LEU A 234 -7.78 3.21 13.68
CA LEU A 234 -8.19 4.56 14.03
C LEU A 234 -8.53 5.35 12.75
N ASP A 235 -9.79 5.76 12.60
CA ASP A 235 -10.21 6.63 11.50
C ASP A 235 -9.63 8.05 11.67
N GLN A 236 -8.72 8.39 10.77
CA GLN A 236 -8.03 9.68 10.72
C GLN A 236 -8.73 10.71 9.82
N VAL A 237 -9.65 10.28 8.96
CA VAL A 237 -10.32 11.16 7.99
C VAL A 237 -11.49 11.88 8.64
N GLU A 238 -12.38 11.15 9.31
CA GLU A 238 -13.61 11.73 9.85
C GLU A 238 -13.54 11.88 11.37
N PHE A 239 -13.23 10.80 12.09
CA PHE A 239 -13.22 10.78 13.55
C PHE A 239 -12.13 11.68 14.13
N LEU A 240 -10.85 11.46 13.76
CA LEU A 240 -9.74 12.18 14.38
C LEU A 240 -9.78 13.69 14.13
N LYS A 241 -10.41 14.15 13.04
CA LYS A 241 -10.57 15.59 12.75
C LYS A 241 -11.67 16.26 13.57
N LYS A 242 -12.72 15.52 13.95
CA LYS A 242 -13.96 16.07 14.52
C LYS A 242 -14.13 15.80 16.01
N ALA A 243 -13.56 14.70 16.51
CA ALA A 243 -13.66 14.31 17.91
C ALA A 243 -12.97 15.31 18.84
N SER A 244 -13.40 15.34 20.10
CA SER A 244 -12.65 15.96 21.19
C SER A 244 -11.49 15.07 21.64
N PRO A 245 -10.44 15.63 22.27
CA PRO A 245 -9.35 14.83 22.85
C PRO A 245 -9.83 13.74 23.80
N LYS A 246 -10.94 13.96 24.52
CA LYS A 246 -11.54 12.98 25.43
C LYS A 246 -12.12 11.78 24.65
N GLU A 247 -12.85 12.05 23.58
CA GLU A 247 -13.41 11.01 22.71
C GLU A 247 -12.29 10.22 22.02
N VAL A 248 -11.21 10.88 21.60
CA VAL A 248 -10.04 10.21 21.03
C VAL A 248 -9.43 9.24 22.03
N ARG A 249 -9.17 9.66 23.29
CA ARG A 249 -8.64 8.73 24.32
C ARG A 249 -9.56 7.53 24.55
N ALA A 250 -10.87 7.76 24.60
CA ALA A 250 -11.84 6.68 24.78
C ALA A 250 -11.79 5.69 23.61
N LYS A 251 -11.73 6.17 22.36
CA LYS A 251 -11.67 5.32 21.17
C LYS A 251 -10.35 4.54 21.09
N VAL A 252 -9.23 5.17 21.41
CA VAL A 252 -7.91 4.50 21.43
C VAL A 252 -7.85 3.44 22.52
N SER A 253 -8.38 3.72 23.70
CA SER A 253 -8.48 2.74 24.79
C SER A 253 -9.29 1.51 24.37
N ASP A 254 -10.43 1.71 23.70
CA ASP A 254 -11.30 0.65 23.17
C ASP A 254 -10.62 -0.21 22.10
N LEU A 255 -9.96 0.44 21.11
CA LEU A 255 -9.19 -0.25 20.07
C LEU A 255 -8.08 -1.10 20.68
N ILE A 256 -7.34 -0.57 21.66
CA ILE A 256 -6.26 -1.31 22.32
C ILE A 256 -6.81 -2.44 23.18
N ALA A 257 -7.89 -2.21 23.94
CA ALA A 257 -8.53 -3.27 24.73
C ALA A 257 -8.99 -4.44 23.85
N THR A 258 -9.43 -4.15 22.62
CA THR A 258 -9.87 -5.15 21.64
C THR A 258 -8.69 -5.83 20.94
N GLY A 259 -7.70 -5.08 20.47
CA GLY A 259 -6.64 -5.60 19.60
C GLY A 259 -5.45 -6.22 20.35
N LYS A 260 -5.14 -5.74 21.56
CA LYS A 260 -3.98 -6.16 22.35
C LYS A 260 -4.01 -7.62 22.85
N PRO A 261 -5.15 -8.19 23.31
CA PRO A 261 -5.15 -9.57 23.79
C PRO A 261 -4.58 -10.55 22.75
N GLY A 262 -3.61 -11.36 23.17
CA GLY A 262 -2.92 -12.32 22.30
C GLY A 262 -1.81 -11.74 21.42
N GLY A 263 -1.53 -10.43 21.44
CA GLY A 263 -0.52 -9.80 20.57
C GLY A 263 -1.04 -9.54 19.16
N TYR A 264 -0.14 -9.47 18.17
CA TYR A 264 -0.48 -9.36 16.74
C TYR A 264 -1.39 -8.17 16.37
N PHE A 265 -1.23 -7.06 17.08
CA PHE A 265 -1.91 -5.80 16.77
C PHE A 265 -0.98 -4.61 16.97
N ILE A 266 -0.90 -3.77 15.95
CA ILE A 266 -0.19 -2.50 15.94
C ILE A 266 -1.23 -1.39 15.82
N PHE A 267 -1.42 -0.64 16.89
CA PHE A 267 -2.30 0.52 16.85
C PHE A 267 -1.70 1.61 15.95
N ALA A 268 -2.46 2.05 14.95
CA ALA A 268 -2.09 3.15 14.06
C ALA A 268 -3.34 3.88 13.55
N GLY A 269 -3.13 5.05 12.93
CA GLY A 269 -4.12 5.61 12.01
C GLY A 269 -4.34 4.65 10.84
N SER A 270 -5.49 4.76 10.18
CA SER A 270 -5.81 3.89 9.04
C SER A 270 -5.11 4.33 7.75
N ASP A 271 -4.55 5.53 7.70
CA ASP A 271 -3.73 6.03 6.59
C ASP A 271 -2.99 7.30 7.08
N PHE A 272 -2.40 8.06 6.15
CA PHE A 272 -1.79 9.35 6.42
C PHE A 272 -2.75 10.33 7.12
N LEU A 273 -2.17 11.20 7.95
CA LEU A 273 -2.91 12.25 8.63
C LEU A 273 -3.33 13.33 7.63
N GLU A 274 -4.63 13.59 7.57
CA GLU A 274 -5.20 14.65 6.75
C GLU A 274 -4.71 16.04 7.21
N PRO A 275 -4.57 17.01 6.28
CA PRO A 275 -4.39 18.41 6.63
C PRO A 275 -5.44 18.88 7.63
N ASP A 276 -5.02 19.77 8.52
CA ASP A 276 -5.82 20.35 9.61
C ASP A 276 -6.29 19.34 10.68
N THR A 277 -5.73 18.12 10.72
CA THR A 277 -5.95 17.22 11.86
C THR A 277 -5.49 17.90 13.17
N PRO A 278 -6.35 18.07 14.19
CA PRO A 278 -6.01 18.81 15.39
C PRO A 278 -4.83 18.19 16.16
N LYS A 279 -3.79 18.98 16.45
CA LYS A 279 -2.61 18.52 17.22
C LYS A 279 -2.99 17.92 18.57
N ALA A 280 -3.99 18.49 19.24
CA ALA A 280 -4.49 17.99 20.52
C ALA A 280 -5.08 16.57 20.41
N ASN A 281 -5.69 16.24 19.26
CA ASN A 281 -6.24 14.92 19.00
C ASN A 281 -5.14 13.91 18.70
N ILE A 282 -4.13 14.29 17.91
CA ILE A 282 -2.93 13.46 17.68
C ILE A 282 -2.23 13.15 19.01
N GLN A 283 -2.02 14.17 19.84
CA GLN A 283 -1.39 14.00 21.15
C GLN A 283 -2.22 13.09 22.07
N ALA A 284 -3.54 13.28 22.12
CA ALA A 284 -4.43 12.43 22.89
C ALA A 284 -4.37 10.96 22.44
N ALA A 285 -4.27 10.70 21.14
CA ALA A 285 -4.14 9.35 20.59
C ALA A 285 -2.82 8.70 21.02
N VAL A 286 -1.69 9.40 20.85
CA VAL A 286 -0.35 8.87 21.19
C VAL A 286 -0.21 8.61 22.69
N GLU A 287 -0.68 9.54 23.53
CA GLU A 287 -0.63 9.38 24.99
C GLU A 287 -1.49 8.20 25.45
N SER A 288 -2.71 8.09 24.92
CA SER A 288 -3.60 6.95 25.22
C SER A 288 -2.99 5.63 24.75
N ALA A 289 -2.38 5.61 23.57
CA ALA A 289 -1.72 4.41 23.07
C ALA A 289 -0.54 3.98 23.94
N SER A 290 0.25 4.95 24.40
CA SER A 290 1.39 4.71 25.30
C SER A 290 0.95 4.24 26.69
N GLU A 291 -0.22 4.69 27.17
CA GLU A 291 -0.79 4.31 28.46
C GLU A 291 -1.34 2.88 28.44
N TYR A 292 -2.22 2.56 27.49
CA TYR A 292 -2.95 1.28 27.45
C TYR A 292 -2.22 0.17 26.66
N GLY A 293 -1.31 0.54 25.75
CA GLY A 293 -0.64 -0.37 24.81
C GLY A 293 0.48 -1.23 25.41
N LYS A 294 0.76 -1.12 26.72
CA LYS A 294 1.83 -1.89 27.38
C LYS A 294 1.43 -3.34 27.59
N TYR A 295 2.12 -4.29 26.95
CA TYR A 295 1.95 -5.71 27.23
C TYR A 295 2.52 -6.05 28.61
N SER A 296 1.81 -6.88 29.37
CA SER A 296 2.19 -7.37 30.69
C SER A 296 2.83 -8.75 30.59
#